data_AF-A0A7J9N0V0-F1
#
_entry.id   AF-A0A7J9N0V0-F1
#
_cell.length_a   1.000
_cell.length_b   1.000
_cell.length_c   1.000
_cell.angle_alpha   90.00
_cell.angle_beta   90.00
_cell.angle_gamma   90.00
#
_symmetry.space_group_name_H-M   'P 1'
#
loop_
_entity.id
_entity.type
_entity.pdbx_description
1 polymer ?
#
loop_
_entity_poly.entity_id
_entity_poly.type
_entity_poly.pdbx_seq_one_letter_code
_entity_poly.pdbx_strand_id
1 'polypeptide(L)'
;MKRLAVGPMIMPEYHEWWAKRINDNVPKLNQEHSQSIEEHLRVIPSELEIIRQDFERRNTELVKKIEQMEAEKTNLRLDIDVQKLENEKLKKEKNKAEKDLEIREEKGKADRWEQKLQEM
;
A
#
# COMPACT_ATOMS: atom_id res chain seq x y z
N MET A 1 22.70 13.78 27.42
CA MET A 1 21.64 12.97 26.78
C MET A 1 21.74 13.15 25.28
N LYS A 2 21.74 12.05 24.50
CA LYS A 2 21.77 12.10 23.03
C LYS A 2 20.39 12.54 22.54
N ARG A 3 20.32 13.58 21.70
CA ARG A 3 19.05 14.06 21.11
C ARG A 3 18.61 13.06 20.05
N LEU A 4 17.47 12.40 20.27
CA LEU A 4 16.78 11.64 19.22
C LEU A 4 16.25 12.66 18.21
N ALA A 5 16.65 12.52 16.94
CA ALA A 5 16.08 13.29 15.84
C ALA A 5 14.65 12.78 15.60
N VAL A 6 13.70 13.36 16.34
CA VAL A 6 12.27 13.25 16.05
C VAL A 6 12.04 14.06 14.79
N GLY A 7 11.56 13.40 13.72
CA GLY A 7 11.25 14.07 12.45
C GLY A 7 10.27 15.23 12.64
N PRO A 8 10.19 16.19 11.69
CA PRO A 8 9.37 17.38 11.84
C PRO A 8 7.91 16.95 12.07
N MET A 9 7.41 17.17 13.29
CA MET A 9 6.00 17.00 13.59
C MET A 9 5.30 18.16 12.91
N ILE A 10 4.79 17.93 11.70
CA ILE A 10 4.03 18.91 10.91
C ILE A 10 2.69 19.09 11.63
N MET A 11 2.68 19.99 12.61
CA MET A 11 1.46 20.52 13.21
C MET A 11 1.44 22.03 12.94
N PRO A 12 1.12 22.47 11.71
CA PRO A 12 0.93 23.88 11.40
C PRO A 12 -0.18 24.46 12.28
N GLU A 13 -1.23 23.70 12.59
CA GLU A 13 -2.28 24.12 13.52
C GLU A 13 -1.76 24.32 14.96
N TYR A 14 -0.85 23.47 15.45
CA TYR A 14 -0.20 23.67 16.77
C TYR A 14 0.66 24.92 16.79
N HIS A 15 1.42 25.17 15.73
CA HIS A 15 2.29 26.35 15.64
C HIS A 15 1.48 27.64 15.52
N GLU A 16 0.40 27.63 14.75
CA GLU A 16 -0.54 28.76 14.67
C GLU A 16 -1.26 29.01 15.99
N TRP A 17 -1.66 27.94 16.68
CA TRP A 17 -2.29 28.03 17.99
C TRP A 17 -1.31 28.53 19.06
N TRP A 18 -0.06 28.08 19.03
CA TRP A 18 0.99 28.56 19.93
C TRP A 18 1.32 30.03 19.68
N ALA A 19 1.39 30.46 18.42
CA ALA A 19 1.60 31.86 18.04
C ALA A 19 0.46 32.79 18.44
N LYS A 20 -0.77 32.26 18.57
CA LYS A 20 -1.97 33.01 19.00
C LYS A 20 -2.14 33.08 20.52
N ARG A 21 -1.47 32.23 21.31
CA ARG A 21 -1.53 32.32 22.78
C ARG A 21 -0.69 33.51 23.29
N ILE A 22 -1.37 34.54 23.78
CA ILE A 22 -0.77 35.48 24.75
C ILE A 22 -0.59 34.69 26.06
N ASN A 23 0.64 34.62 26.57
CA ASN A 23 0.97 33.85 27.77
C ASN A 23 0.19 34.37 29.00
N ASP A 24 -0.78 33.60 29.49
CA ASP A 24 -1.61 33.93 30.67
C ASP A 24 -0.80 34.05 31.98
N ASN A 25 0.48 33.67 32.00
CA ASN A 25 1.34 33.76 33.18
C ASN A 25 2.00 35.14 33.38
N VAL A 26 1.76 36.11 32.49
CA VAL A 26 2.20 37.50 32.69
C VAL A 26 0.96 38.39 32.64
N PRO A 27 0.44 38.88 33.78
CA PRO A 27 -0.65 39.82 33.78
C PRO A 27 -0.14 41.15 33.18
N LYS A 28 -0.35 41.33 31.87
CA LYS A 28 -0.23 42.65 31.24
C LYS A 28 -1.58 43.35 31.38
N LEU A 29 -1.64 44.17 32.42
CA LEU A 29 -2.73 45.08 32.68
C LEU A 29 -2.81 46.11 31.52
N ASN A 30 -3.98 46.17 30.90
CA ASN A 30 -4.51 47.24 30.03
C ASN A 30 -3.94 47.33 28.61
N GLN A 31 -4.81 47.24 27.59
CA GLN A 31 -5.27 48.39 26.80
C GLN A 31 -6.03 47.94 25.54
N GLU A 32 -7.23 48.50 25.33
CA GLU A 32 -8.06 48.49 24.10
C GLU A 32 -8.92 47.23 23.82
N HIS A 33 -10.07 47.20 24.49
CA HIS A 33 -11.22 46.36 24.17
C HIS A 33 -11.86 46.77 22.83
N SER A 34 -11.30 46.28 21.71
CA SER A 34 -11.97 46.24 20.40
C SER A 34 -12.19 44.81 19.89
N GLN A 35 -11.85 43.79 20.68
CA GLN A 35 -12.21 42.40 20.41
C GLN A 35 -13.66 42.16 20.88
N SER A 36 -14.50 41.64 19.99
CA SER A 36 -15.91 41.40 20.31
C SER A 36 -16.05 40.36 21.44
N ILE A 37 -17.14 40.44 22.21
CA ILE A 37 -17.46 39.44 23.24
C ILE A 37 -17.51 38.03 22.65
N GLU A 38 -17.90 37.91 21.38
CA GLU A 38 -17.91 36.65 20.62
C GLU A 38 -16.50 36.05 20.44
N GLU A 39 -15.47 36.88 20.26
CA GLU A 39 -14.08 36.44 20.14
C GLU A 39 -13.51 35.95 21.48
N HIS A 40 -13.95 36.55 22.60
CA HIS A 40 -13.59 36.10 23.96
C HIS A 40 -14.34 34.82 24.38
N LEU A 41 -15.52 34.56 23.81
CA LEU A 41 -16.30 33.33 24.04
C LEU A 41 -15.91 32.19 23.10
N ARG A 42 -15.01 32.44 22.14
CA ARG A 42 -14.51 31.43 21.22
C ARG A 42 -13.69 30.41 22.00
N VAL A 43 -14.28 29.23 22.24
CA VAL A 43 -13.63 28.11 22.91
C VAL A 43 -12.41 27.70 22.09
N ILE A 44 -11.22 28.07 22.56
CA ILE A 44 -9.95 27.66 21.97
C ILE A 44 -9.72 26.19 22.39
N PRO A 45 -9.61 25.24 21.43
CA PRO A 45 -9.27 23.87 21.75
C PRO A 45 -7.95 23.80 22.51
N SER A 46 -7.87 22.91 23.51
CA SER A 46 -6.63 22.67 24.23
C SER A 46 -5.59 21.97 23.33
N GLU A 47 -4.30 22.06 23.67
CA GLU A 47 -3.24 21.29 22.99
C GLU A 47 -3.56 19.81 22.88
N LEU A 48 -4.11 19.25 23.96
CA LEU A 48 -4.46 17.85 24.03
C LEU A 48 -5.63 17.51 23.10
N GLU A 49 -6.60 18.42 22.96
CA GLU A 49 -7.72 18.28 22.01
C GLU A 49 -7.20 18.21 20.57
N ILE A 50 -6.29 19.13 20.20
CA ILE A 50 -5.70 19.21 18.85
C ILE A 50 -4.87 17.95 18.57
N ILE A 51 -3.99 17.56 19.50
CA ILE A 51 -3.15 16.36 19.36
C ILE A 51 -4.00 15.10 19.26
N ARG A 52 -5.10 15.01 20.01
CA ARG A 52 -6.03 13.87 19.96
C ARG A 52 -6.70 13.76 18.59
N GLN A 53 -7.22 14.86 18.07
CA GLN A 53 -7.85 14.89 16.74
C GLN A 53 -6.88 14.49 15.64
N ASP A 54 -5.63 14.98 15.70
CA ASP A 54 -4.57 14.61 14.77
C ASP A 54 -4.23 13.12 14.83
N PHE A 55 -4.17 12.57 16.04
CA PHE A 55 -3.92 11.16 16.26
C PHE A 55 -5.05 10.31 15.69
N GLU A 56 -6.31 10.66 15.95
CA GLU A 56 -7.47 9.95 15.41
C GLU A 56 -7.48 9.99 13.88
N ARG A 57 -7.23 11.16 13.27
CA ARG A 57 -7.11 11.32 11.82
C ARG A 57 -6.05 10.38 11.23
N ARG A 58 -4.82 10.41 11.75
CA ARG A 58 -3.73 9.52 11.28
C ARG A 58 -4.08 8.05 11.49
N ASN A 59 -4.73 7.72 12.60
CA ASN A 59 -5.14 6.35 12.87
C ASN A 59 -6.15 5.86 11.81
N THR A 60 -7.13 6.68 11.43
CA THR A 60 -8.08 6.30 10.37
C THR A 60 -7.42 6.15 8.99
N GLU A 61 -6.44 6.99 8.66
CA GLU A 61 -5.66 6.87 7.42
C GLU A 61 -4.84 5.57 7.40
N LEU A 62 -4.22 5.22 8.53
CA LEU A 62 -3.47 3.97 8.67
C LEU A 62 -4.38 2.75 8.55
N VAL A 63 -5.55 2.75 9.19
CA VAL A 63 -6.53 1.65 9.08
C VAL A 63 -6.95 1.45 7.62
N LYS A 64 -7.31 2.53 6.91
CA LYS A 64 -7.64 2.44 5.47
C LYS A 64 -6.50 1.88 4.63
N LYS A 65 -5.27 2.29 4.92
CA LYS A 65 -4.08 1.78 4.21
C LYS A 65 -3.84 0.29 4.50
N ILE A 66 -4.08 -0.16 5.73
CA ILE A 66 -4.00 -1.58 6.10
C ILE A 66 -5.06 -2.38 5.33
N GLU A 67 -6.31 -1.94 5.33
CA GLU A 67 -7.40 -2.59 4.59
C GLU A 67 -7.08 -2.69 3.10
N GLN A 68 -6.57 -1.62 2.49
CA GLN A 68 -6.13 -1.64 1.09
C GLN A 68 -5.01 -2.67 0.85
N MET A 69 -3.98 -2.68 1.70
CA MET A 69 -2.87 -3.65 1.56
C MET A 69 -3.34 -5.10 1.75
N GLU A 70 -4.30 -5.34 2.64
CA GLU A 70 -4.87 -6.68 2.83
C GLU A 70 -5.65 -7.14 1.60
N ALA A 71 -6.42 -6.25 0.96
CA ALA A 71 -7.10 -6.52 -0.30
C ALA A 71 -6.12 -6.74 -1.48
N GLU A 72 -5.06 -5.94 -1.57
CA GLU A 72 -4.02 -6.13 -2.59
C GLU A 72 -3.30 -7.49 -2.40
N LYS A 73 -3.02 -7.87 -1.16
CA LYS A 73 -2.39 -9.15 -0.82
C LYS A 73 -3.27 -10.35 -1.23
N THR A 74 -4.58 -10.29 -1.02
CA THR A 74 -5.49 -11.38 -1.43
C THR A 74 -5.57 -11.48 -2.95
N ASN A 75 -5.61 -10.36 -3.68
CA ASN A 75 -5.57 -10.34 -5.14
C ASN A 75 -4.28 -10.96 -5.69
N LEU A 76 -3.13 -10.54 -5.19
CA LEU A 76 -1.84 -11.10 -5.62
C LEU A 76 -1.74 -12.61 -5.37
N ARG A 77 -2.34 -13.10 -4.28
CA ARG A 77 -2.39 -14.54 -4.01
C ARG A 77 -3.20 -15.29 -5.07
N LEU A 78 -4.34 -14.73 -5.49
CA LEU A 78 -5.15 -15.29 -6.57
C LEU A 78 -4.38 -15.31 -7.89
N ASP A 79 -3.69 -14.22 -8.24
CA ASP A 79 -2.88 -14.14 -9.46
C ASP A 79 -1.78 -15.20 -9.50
N ILE A 80 -1.10 -15.41 -8.36
CA ILE A 80 -0.09 -16.47 -8.22
C ILE A 80 -0.71 -17.85 -8.48
N ASP A 81 -1.90 -18.11 -7.93
CA ASP A 81 -2.55 -19.41 -8.10
C ASP A 81 -3.06 -19.62 -9.54
N VAL A 82 -3.54 -18.55 -10.21
CA VAL A 82 -3.86 -18.57 -11.65
C VAL A 82 -2.62 -18.89 -12.48
N GLN A 83 -1.51 -18.18 -12.26
CA GLN A 83 -0.25 -18.42 -12.99
C GLN A 83 0.28 -19.84 -12.79
N LYS A 84 0.14 -20.42 -11.59
CA LYS A 84 0.51 -21.82 -11.35
C LYS A 84 -0.35 -22.78 -12.17
N LEU A 85 -1.66 -22.56 -12.23
CA LEU A 85 -2.58 -23.40 -13.00
C LEU A 85 -2.29 -23.33 -14.50
N GLU A 86 -2.03 -22.13 -15.02
CA GLU A 86 -1.66 -21.93 -16.43
C GLU A 86 -0.34 -22.64 -16.77
N ASN A 87 0.69 -22.50 -15.91
CA ASN A 87 1.97 -23.17 -16.11
C ASN A 87 1.85 -24.70 -16.09
N GLU A 88 1.05 -25.26 -15.18
CA GLU A 88 0.80 -26.70 -15.14
C GLU A 88 0.07 -27.19 -16.40
N LYS A 89 -0.88 -26.41 -16.93
CA LYS A 89 -1.55 -26.72 -18.19
C LYS A 89 -0.56 -26.70 -19.36
N LEU A 90 0.25 -25.65 -19.47
CA LEU A 90 1.26 -25.51 -20.52
C LEU A 90 2.28 -26.65 -20.47
N LYS A 91 2.71 -27.06 -19.27
CA LYS A 91 3.63 -28.20 -19.09
C LYS A 91 3.03 -29.51 -19.60
N LYS A 92 1.75 -29.75 -19.32
CA LYS A 92 1.04 -30.95 -19.83
C LYS A 92 0.93 -30.93 -21.36
N GLU A 93 0.58 -29.79 -21.93
CA GLU A 93 0.47 -29.61 -23.39
C GLU A 93 1.83 -29.79 -24.08
N LYS A 94 2.90 -29.21 -23.52
CA LYS A 94 4.27 -29.40 -24.00
C LYS A 94 4.67 -30.88 -23.99
N ASN A 95 4.48 -31.56 -22.87
CA ASN A 95 4.83 -32.98 -22.75
C ASN A 95 4.04 -33.86 -23.73
N LYS A 96 2.79 -33.50 -24.04
CA LYS A 96 2.00 -34.19 -25.06
C LYS A 96 2.55 -33.94 -26.46
N ALA A 97 2.82 -32.68 -26.81
CA ALA A 97 3.38 -32.31 -28.10
C ALA A 97 4.74 -32.97 -28.35
N GLU A 98 5.59 -33.08 -27.32
CA GLU A 98 6.89 -33.74 -27.39
C GLU A 98 6.75 -35.24 -27.71
N LYS A 99 5.83 -35.93 -27.05
CA LYS A 99 5.52 -37.34 -27.37
C LYS A 99 4.94 -37.49 -28.78
N ASP A 100 4.05 -36.60 -29.20
CA ASP A 100 3.46 -36.64 -30.54
C ASP A 100 4.53 -36.42 -31.63
N LEU A 101 5.54 -35.59 -31.36
CA LEU A 101 6.71 -35.40 -32.23
C LEU A 101 7.58 -36.65 -32.28
N GLU A 102 7.88 -37.26 -31.14
CA GLU A 102 8.66 -38.50 -31.05
C GLU A 102 8.02 -39.62 -31.87
N ILE A 103 6.69 -39.82 -31.73
CA ILE A 103 5.93 -40.80 -32.52
C ILE A 103 6.01 -40.50 -34.02
N ARG A 104 5.94 -39.23 -34.44
CA ARG A 104 6.04 -38.85 -35.85
C ARG A 104 7.43 -39.14 -36.42
N GLU A 105 8.48 -38.88 -35.65
CA GLU A 105 9.85 -39.18 -36.07
C GLU A 105 10.09 -40.68 -36.23
N GLU A 106 9.57 -41.49 -35.29
CA GLU A 106 9.66 -42.95 -35.37
C GLU A 106 8.91 -43.50 -36.59
N LYS A 107 7.68 -43.03 -36.84
CA LYS A 107 6.94 -43.41 -38.05
C LYS A 107 7.71 -43.04 -39.31
N GLY A 108 8.22 -41.82 -39.40
CA GLY A 108 9.03 -41.40 -40.54
C GLY A 108 10.31 -42.23 -40.71
N LYS A 109 10.91 -42.75 -39.63
CA LYS A 109 12.03 -43.71 -39.71
C LYS A 109 11.55 -45.06 -40.25
N ALA A 110 10.44 -45.60 -39.75
CA ALA A 110 9.87 -46.87 -40.20
C ALA A 110 9.51 -46.86 -41.69
N ASP A 111 8.80 -45.83 -42.16
CA ASP A 111 8.40 -45.68 -43.56
C ASP A 111 9.64 -45.67 -44.50
N ARG A 112 10.73 -45.02 -44.08
CA ARG A 112 12.01 -45.03 -44.83
C ARG A 112 12.65 -46.41 -44.90
N TRP A 113 12.56 -47.20 -43.83
CA TRP A 113 13.08 -48.57 -43.83
C TRP A 113 12.26 -49.48 -44.74
N GLU A 114 10.93 -49.35 -44.71
CA GLU A 114 10.04 -50.11 -45.61
C GLU A 114 10.30 -49.78 -47.08
N GLN A 115 10.47 -48.51 -47.43
CA GLN A 115 10.80 -48.10 -48.80
C GLN A 115 12.11 -48.75 -49.29
N LYS A 116 13.17 -48.70 -48.48
CA LYS A 116 14.45 -49.35 -48.81
C LYS A 116 14.34 -50.86 -49.00
N LEU A 117 13.39 -51.50 -48.31
CA LEU A 117 13.16 -52.94 -48.39
C LEU A 117 12.45 -53.33 -49.69
N GLN A 118 11.57 -52.47 -50.21
CA GLN A 118 10.91 -52.67 -51.52
C GLN A 118 11.84 -52.43 -52.71
N GLU A 119 12.91 -51.66 -52.52
CA GLU A 119 13.91 -51.34 -53.55
C GLU A 119 15.02 -52.42 -53.69
N MET A 120 15.05 -53.45 -52.83
CA MET A 120 15.94 -54.62 -52.90
C MET A 120 15.31 -55.81 -53.62
#